data_AF-A0AAE1G4S0-F1
#
_entry.id   AF-A0AAE1G4S0-F1
#
_cell.length_a   1.000
_cell.length_b   1.000
_cell.length_c   1.000
_cell.angle_alpha   90.00
_cell.angle_beta   90.00
_cell.angle_gamma   90.00
#
_symmetry.space_group_name_H-M   'P 1'
#
loop_
_entity.id
_entity.type
_entity.pdbx_description
1 polymer ?
#
loop_
_entity_poly.entity_id
_entity_poly.type
_entity_poly.pdbx_seq_one_letter_code
_entity_poly.pdbx_strand_id
1 'polypeptide(L)'
;MYRKCKNHPDRFCYICGHVVLPDRRAKITKKLYHAYFGVKLGDQEKPFAPHICCKTCAENLRDWRNKKRKSMPFGIPMVWRVGKDHITDCYFCMTNLQGINRKNKHHVQYPEVPSAIKPVPHGPEVPIPEPDVIMESSSNPESSDVANSDESGAFKPVDDDQPMPLTQAELNYLTRDLNLSKESAQLLGSRIHEKEFLR
;
A
#
# COMPACT_ATOMS: atom_id res chain seq x y z
N MET A 1 17.63 18.76 9.63
CA MET A 1 16.36 18.67 8.88
C MET A 1 16.48 17.59 7.82
N TYR A 2 15.66 16.54 7.88
CA TYR A 2 15.60 15.52 6.83
C TYR A 2 15.03 16.18 5.56
N ARG A 3 15.76 16.15 4.44
CA ARG A 3 15.24 16.69 3.18
C ARG A 3 14.08 15.79 2.72
N LYS A 4 12.96 16.38 2.32
CA LYS A 4 11.86 15.61 1.73
C LYS A 4 12.18 15.31 0.26
N CYS A 5 11.70 14.18 -0.25
CA CYS A 5 11.83 13.85 -1.66
C CYS A 5 11.11 14.88 -2.55
N LYS A 6 11.65 15.16 -3.74
CA LYS A 6 11.00 16.02 -4.76
C LYS A 6 9.63 15.50 -5.17
N ASN A 7 9.52 14.17 -5.32
CA ASN A 7 8.27 13.49 -5.62
C ASN A 7 7.88 12.61 -4.43
N HIS A 8 6.59 12.57 -4.12
CA HIS A 8 6.05 11.64 -3.13
C HIS A 8 6.22 10.18 -3.61
N PRO A 9 6.61 9.23 -2.76
CA PRO A 9 6.77 7.81 -3.13
C PRO A 9 5.52 7.21 -3.82
N ASP A 10 4.32 7.54 -3.32
CA ASP A 10 3.04 7.09 -3.91
C ASP A 10 2.66 7.75 -5.25
N ARG A 11 3.58 8.49 -5.86
CA ARG A 11 3.53 8.77 -7.30
C ARG A 11 4.06 7.61 -8.13
N PHE A 12 4.66 6.58 -7.53
CA PHE A 12 5.25 5.43 -8.22
C PHE A 12 4.58 4.13 -7.80
N CYS A 13 4.62 3.15 -8.69
CA CYS A 13 4.09 1.83 -8.42
C CYS A 13 5.14 1.03 -7.66
N TYR A 14 4.79 0.47 -6.50
CA TYR A 14 5.69 -0.42 -5.75
C TYR A 14 6.17 -1.62 -6.59
N ILE A 15 5.30 -2.17 -7.44
CA ILE A 15 5.58 -3.43 -8.17
C ILE A 15 6.46 -3.19 -9.40
N CYS A 16 6.21 -2.14 -10.18
CA CYS A 16 6.92 -1.91 -11.46
C CYS A 16 7.77 -0.63 -11.51
N GLY A 17 7.76 0.20 -10.47
CA GLY A 17 8.52 1.45 -10.41
C GLY A 17 7.99 2.59 -11.28
N HIS A 18 7.02 2.34 -12.16
CA HIS A 18 6.48 3.38 -13.03
C HIS A 18 5.63 4.39 -12.28
N VAL A 19 5.60 5.62 -12.77
CA VAL A 19 4.71 6.66 -12.24
C VAL A 19 3.24 6.20 -12.29
N VAL A 20 2.41 6.63 -11.35
CA VAL A 20 0.99 6.27 -11.24
C VAL A 20 0.17 7.55 -11.13
N LEU A 21 -0.77 7.72 -12.05
CA LEU A 21 -1.74 8.81 -12.00
C LEU A 21 -2.79 8.49 -10.92
N PRO A 22 -3.38 9.50 -10.25
CA PRO A 22 -4.30 9.27 -9.13
C PRO A 22 -5.44 8.29 -9.43
N ASP A 23 -6.06 8.41 -10.60
CA ASP A 23 -7.16 7.55 -11.10
C ASP A 23 -6.74 6.10 -11.40
N ARG A 24 -5.42 5.86 -11.49
CA ARG A 24 -4.80 4.55 -11.81
C ARG A 24 -4.10 3.92 -10.59
N ARG A 25 -4.26 4.49 -9.39
CA ARG A 25 -3.76 3.88 -8.15
C ARG A 25 -4.60 2.68 -7.74
N ALA A 26 -3.95 1.69 -7.14
CA ALA A 26 -4.58 0.49 -6.61
C ALA A 26 -3.83 0.02 -5.35
N LYS A 27 -4.56 -0.62 -4.43
CA LYS A 27 -3.98 -1.29 -3.27
C LYS A 27 -3.26 -2.57 -3.69
N ILE A 28 -2.15 -2.89 -3.02
CA ILE A 28 -1.39 -4.11 -3.24
C ILE A 28 -2.03 -5.26 -2.46
N THR A 29 -2.45 -6.31 -3.17
CA THR A 29 -2.97 -7.52 -2.53
C THR A 29 -1.81 -8.38 -2.03
N LYS A 30 -1.48 -8.30 -0.72
CA LYS A 30 -0.35 -9.02 -0.10
C LYS A 30 -0.29 -10.51 -0.45
N LYS A 31 -1.41 -11.22 -0.33
CA LYS A 31 -1.53 -12.66 -0.64
C LYS A 31 -1.15 -12.97 -2.10
N LEU A 32 -1.70 -12.20 -3.03
CA LEU A 32 -1.49 -12.40 -4.46
C LEU A 32 -0.08 -11.98 -4.91
N TYR A 33 0.45 -10.91 -4.32
CA TYR A 33 1.85 -10.51 -4.52
C TYR A 33 2.81 -11.62 -4.10
N HIS A 34 2.61 -12.19 -2.90
CA HIS A 34 3.42 -13.30 -2.41
C HIS A 34 3.27 -14.55 -3.29
N ALA A 35 2.05 -14.91 -3.68
CA ALA A 35 1.80 -16.07 -4.53
C ALA A 35 2.54 -15.98 -5.88
N TYR A 36 2.62 -14.77 -6.47
CA TYR A 36 3.32 -14.58 -7.73
C TYR A 36 4.84 -14.47 -7.55
N PHE A 37 5.31 -13.56 -6.70
CA PHE A 37 6.73 -13.22 -6.63
C PHE A 37 7.52 -14.10 -5.64
N GLY A 38 6.86 -14.96 -4.87
CA GLY A 38 7.49 -15.79 -3.84
C GLY A 38 8.09 -15.01 -2.66
N VAL A 39 7.86 -13.70 -2.59
CA VAL A 39 8.42 -12.81 -1.58
C VAL A 39 7.31 -12.05 -0.84
N LYS A 40 7.50 -11.83 0.46
CA LYS A 40 6.55 -11.06 1.27
C LYS A 40 6.58 -9.60 0.85
N LEU A 41 5.42 -8.95 0.86
CA LEU A 41 5.32 -7.51 0.64
C LEU A 41 5.95 -6.77 1.82
N GLY A 42 7.14 -6.21 1.61
CA GLY A 42 7.91 -5.45 2.60
C GLY A 42 7.71 -3.94 2.51
N ASP A 43 8.34 -3.24 3.46
CA ASP A 43 8.57 -1.79 3.45
C ASP A 43 7.33 -0.89 3.28
N GLN A 44 6.14 -1.42 3.54
CA GLN A 44 4.86 -0.69 3.41
C GLN A 44 4.63 0.38 4.48
N GLU A 45 5.52 0.51 5.45
CA GLU A 45 5.52 1.57 6.47
C GLU A 45 6.74 2.48 6.32
N LYS A 46 7.54 2.29 5.26
CA LYS A 46 8.83 2.94 5.10
C LYS A 46 8.73 4.06 4.06
N PRO A 47 9.23 5.27 4.37
CA PRO A 47 9.12 6.41 3.47
C PRO A 47 9.97 6.29 2.19
N PHE A 48 10.87 5.30 2.12
CA PHE A 48 11.70 5.02 0.94
C PHE A 48 11.03 4.10 -0.08
N ALA A 49 9.84 3.57 0.20
CA ALA A 49 9.11 2.69 -0.70
C ALA A 49 7.70 3.24 -0.99
N PRO A 50 7.11 2.97 -2.16
CA PRO A 50 5.70 3.26 -2.40
C PRO A 50 4.77 2.31 -1.64
N HIS A 51 3.61 2.79 -1.23
CA HIS A 51 2.57 2.02 -0.55
C HIS A 51 1.43 1.59 -1.48
N ILE A 52 1.51 2.00 -2.75
CA ILE A 52 0.50 1.75 -3.78
C ILE A 52 1.10 1.03 -4.98
N CYS A 53 0.24 0.40 -5.79
CA CYS A 53 0.59 -0.06 -7.12
C CYS A 53 -0.29 0.58 -8.18
N CYS A 54 0.07 0.41 -9.45
CA CYS A 54 -0.80 0.81 -10.56
C CYS A 54 -1.86 -0.26 -10.83
N LYS A 55 -3.03 0.16 -11.33
CA LYS A 55 -4.12 -0.72 -11.76
C LYS A 55 -3.63 -1.84 -12.68
N THR A 56 -2.73 -1.54 -13.62
CA THR A 56 -2.16 -2.53 -14.54
C THR A 56 -1.42 -3.67 -13.81
N CYS A 57 -0.64 -3.38 -12.76
CA CYS A 57 0.02 -4.44 -12.00
C CYS A 57 -0.99 -5.26 -11.19
N ALA A 58 -1.97 -4.60 -10.58
CA ALA A 58 -3.02 -5.28 -9.82
C ALA A 58 -3.88 -6.18 -10.73
N GLU A 59 -4.27 -5.69 -11.91
CA GLU A 59 -5.04 -6.43 -12.92
C GLU A 59 -4.25 -7.60 -13.47
N ASN A 60 -2.99 -7.40 -13.90
CA ASN A 60 -2.18 -8.50 -14.43
C ASN A 60 -1.97 -9.63 -13.41
N LEU A 61 -1.80 -9.31 -12.13
CA LEU A 61 -1.71 -10.31 -11.06
C LEU A 61 -3.04 -11.07 -10.89
N ARG A 62 -4.19 -10.37 -10.94
CA ARG A 62 -5.51 -10.99 -10.85
C ARG A 62 -5.79 -11.88 -12.06
N ASP A 63 -5.44 -11.41 -13.25
CA ASP A 63 -5.61 -12.15 -14.49
C ASP A 63 -4.72 -13.38 -14.53
N TRP A 64 -3.50 -13.31 -13.98
CA TRP A 64 -2.66 -14.49 -13.77
C TRP A 64 -3.33 -15.50 -12.83
N ARG A 65 -3.81 -15.05 -11.66
CA ARG A 65 -4.51 -15.92 -10.71
C ARG A 65 -5.70 -16.63 -11.36
N ASN A 66 -6.46 -15.89 -12.15
CA ASN A 66 -7.65 -16.38 -12.83
C ASN A 66 -7.35 -17.11 -14.15
N LYS A 67 -6.07 -17.38 -14.45
CA LYS A 67 -5.61 -18.04 -15.68
C LYS A 67 -6.04 -17.34 -16.98
N LYS A 68 -6.42 -16.05 -16.90
CA LYS A 68 -6.70 -15.18 -18.06
C LYS A 68 -5.41 -14.65 -18.70
N ARG A 69 -4.32 -14.65 -17.94
CA ARG A 69 -2.98 -14.24 -18.38
C ARG A 69 -1.95 -15.28 -17.96
N LYS A 70 -1.00 -15.60 -18.85
CA LYS A 70 0.06 -16.56 -18.56
C LYS A 70 1.01 -16.09 -17.45
N SER A 71 1.41 -14.82 -17.47
CA SER A 71 2.39 -14.26 -16.53
C SER A 71 2.34 -12.74 -16.49
N MET A 72 2.86 -12.16 -15.42
CA MET A 72 3.38 -10.79 -15.41
C MET A 72 4.54 -10.63 -16.43
N PRO A 73 4.87 -9.40 -16.84
CA PRO A 73 6.02 -9.16 -17.73
C PRO A 73 7.39 -9.40 -17.06
N PHE A 74 7.43 -9.57 -15.75
CA PHE A 74 8.65 -9.80 -14.97
C PHE A 74 8.36 -10.73 -13.79
N GLY A 75 9.38 -11.49 -13.38
CA GLY A 75 9.29 -12.42 -12.26
C GLY A 75 9.92 -11.90 -10.96
N ILE A 76 10.75 -10.86 -11.05
CA ILE A 76 11.21 -10.12 -9.87
C ILE A 76 10.64 -8.70 -9.97
N PRO A 77 9.87 -8.23 -8.97
CA PRO A 77 9.31 -6.89 -8.98
C PRO A 77 10.41 -5.85 -8.72
N MET A 78 10.06 -4.56 -8.81
CA MET A 78 10.95 -3.48 -8.39
C MET A 78 11.40 -3.71 -6.94
N VAL A 79 12.70 -3.55 -6.68
CA VAL A 79 13.27 -3.65 -5.33
C VAL A 79 13.63 -2.27 -4.83
N TRP A 80 13.04 -1.88 -3.69
CA TRP A 80 13.26 -0.59 -3.04
C TRP A 80 14.28 -0.73 -1.92
N ARG A 81 15.20 0.22 -1.83
CA ARG A 81 16.24 0.28 -0.79
C ARG A 81 16.34 1.70 -0.26
N VAL A 82 16.90 1.84 0.94
CA VAL A 82 17.25 3.16 1.48
C VAL A 82 18.31 3.79 0.57
N GLY A 83 18.01 4.96 0.02
CA GLY A 83 18.96 5.73 -0.78
C GLY A 83 20.01 6.43 0.08
N LYS A 84 21.21 6.63 -0.48
CA LYS A 84 22.30 7.34 0.19
C LYS A 84 21.96 8.81 0.45
N ASP A 85 21.38 9.47 -0.55
CA ASP A 85 21.00 10.88 -0.49
C ASP A 85 19.97 11.24 -1.58
N HIS A 86 19.41 12.45 -1.50
CA HIS A 86 18.35 12.92 -2.41
C HIS A 86 18.83 13.44 -3.78
N ILE A 87 20.13 13.44 -4.04
CA ILE A 87 20.76 14.04 -5.23
C ILE A 87 21.31 12.95 -6.16
N THR A 88 22.03 11.98 -5.62
CA THR A 88 22.76 10.96 -6.37
C THR A 88 22.11 9.59 -6.32
N ASP A 89 21.31 9.31 -5.30
CA ASP A 89 20.75 7.98 -5.05
C ASP A 89 19.33 8.05 -4.49
N CYS A 90 18.45 8.76 -5.20
CA CYS A 90 17.03 8.81 -4.87
C CYS A 90 16.17 8.76 -6.12
N TYR A 91 15.61 7.59 -6.38
CA TYR A 91 14.73 7.32 -7.52
C TYR A 91 13.59 8.36 -7.62
N PHE A 92 12.98 8.71 -6.49
CA PHE A 92 11.90 9.68 -6.45
C PHE A 92 12.37 11.10 -6.79
N CYS A 93 13.53 11.54 -6.30
CA CYS A 93 14.03 12.87 -6.58
C CYS A 93 14.51 13.04 -8.03
N MET A 94 15.17 12.00 -8.54
CA MET A 94 15.83 12.02 -9.84
C MET A 94 14.85 11.80 -11.00
N THR A 95 13.67 11.23 -10.75
CA THR A 95 12.65 11.10 -11.80
C THR A 95 11.96 12.44 -12.07
N ASN A 96 12.06 12.95 -13.31
CA ASN A 96 11.37 14.18 -13.70
C ASN A 96 9.89 13.91 -14.00
N LEU A 97 9.01 14.45 -13.15
CA LEU A 97 7.55 14.32 -13.30
C LEU A 97 6.85 15.63 -13.71
N GLN A 98 7.60 16.66 -14.11
CA GLN A 98 7.01 17.92 -14.59
C GLN A 98 6.21 17.69 -15.88
N GLY A 99 4.96 18.15 -15.91
CA GLY A 99 4.09 18.04 -17.08
C GLY A 99 3.61 16.62 -17.41
N ILE A 100 3.86 15.62 -16.54
CA ILE A 100 3.46 14.24 -16.80
C ILE A 100 1.94 14.07 -16.69
N ASN A 101 1.35 13.51 -17.74
CA ASN A 101 -0.05 13.19 -17.91
C ASN A 101 -0.23 11.82 -18.58
N ARG A 102 -1.47 11.41 -18.83
CA ARG A 102 -1.78 10.09 -19.42
C ARG A 102 -1.14 9.87 -20.80
N LYS A 103 -1.04 10.92 -21.61
CA LYS A 103 -0.53 10.85 -22.98
C LYS A 103 0.98 10.72 -23.01
N ASN A 104 1.73 11.46 -22.20
CA ASN A 104 3.19 11.49 -22.26
C ASN A 104 3.90 10.64 -21.19
N LYS A 105 3.16 9.99 -20.29
CA LYS A 105 3.73 9.16 -19.21
C LYS A 105 4.72 8.10 -19.69
N HIS A 106 4.54 7.56 -20.89
CA HIS A 106 5.44 6.54 -21.44
C HIS A 106 6.83 7.10 -21.82
N HIS A 107 6.97 8.43 -21.92
CA HIS A 107 8.26 9.10 -22.14
C HIS A 107 9.02 9.42 -20.84
N VAL A 108 8.48 9.06 -19.66
CA VAL A 108 9.17 9.28 -18.39
C VAL A 108 10.46 8.48 -18.39
N GLN A 109 11.57 9.17 -18.20
CA GLN A 109 12.88 8.55 -18.02
C GLN A 109 13.08 8.20 -16.54
N TYR A 110 13.36 6.93 -16.29
CA TYR A 110 13.59 6.41 -14.94
C TYR A 110 15.08 6.27 -14.69
N PRO A 111 15.61 6.82 -13.58
CA PRO A 111 17.03 6.81 -13.28
C PRO A 111 17.51 5.39 -12.93
N GLU A 112 18.78 5.11 -13.19
CA GLU A 112 19.45 3.90 -12.74
C GLU A 112 20.20 4.20 -11.45
N VAL A 113 19.64 3.76 -10.32
CA VAL A 113 20.15 4.10 -8.98
C VAL A 113 20.14 2.87 -8.07
N PRO A 114 21.14 2.70 -7.18
CA PRO A 114 21.16 1.62 -6.20
C PRO A 114 19.92 1.55 -5.29
N SER A 115 19.31 2.70 -4.98
CA SER A 115 18.10 2.81 -4.15
C SER A 115 16.86 2.16 -4.75
N ALA A 116 16.83 1.92 -6.07
CA ALA A 116 15.67 1.32 -6.72
C ALA A 116 16.09 0.46 -7.92
N ILE A 117 16.11 -0.86 -7.71
CA ILE A 117 16.49 -1.84 -8.73
C ILE A 117 15.28 -2.16 -9.58
N LYS A 118 15.44 -2.02 -10.90
CA LYS A 118 14.37 -2.25 -11.89
C LYS A 118 13.88 -3.71 -11.86
N PRO A 119 12.61 -3.97 -12.24
CA PRO A 119 12.08 -5.32 -12.32
C PRO A 119 12.89 -6.20 -13.28
N VAL A 120 13.04 -7.48 -12.95
CA VAL A 120 13.78 -8.45 -13.76
C VAL A 120 12.80 -9.31 -14.56
N PRO A 121 12.88 -9.31 -15.90
CA PRO A 121 12.07 -10.17 -16.75
C PRO A 121 12.16 -11.66 -16.37
N HIS A 122 11.14 -12.43 -16.76
CA HIS A 122 11.22 -13.88 -16.64
C HIS A 122 12.34 -14.44 -17.53
N GLY A 123 12.95 -15.53 -17.08
CA GLY A 123 14.02 -16.24 -17.76
C GLY A 123 14.26 -17.61 -17.12
N PRO A 124 15.31 -18.34 -17.54
CA PRO A 124 15.62 -19.66 -16.98
C PRO A 124 15.80 -19.64 -15.45
N GLU A 125 16.39 -18.56 -14.92
CA GLU A 125 16.61 -18.37 -13.47
C GLU A 125 15.42 -17.75 -12.75
N VAL A 126 14.45 -17.19 -13.48
CA VAL A 126 13.26 -16.51 -12.94
C VAL A 126 12.02 -17.12 -13.60
N PRO A 127 11.62 -18.34 -13.19
CA PRO A 127 10.53 -19.05 -13.81
C PRO A 127 9.18 -18.34 -13.59
N ILE A 128 8.20 -18.70 -14.41
CA ILE A 128 6.82 -18.23 -14.23
C ILE A 128 6.17 -19.12 -13.16
N PRO A 129 5.61 -18.54 -12.08
CA PRO A 129 4.89 -19.31 -11.07
C PRO A 129 3.57 -19.86 -11.63
N GLU A 130 3.15 -21.03 -11.16
CA GLU A 130 1.82 -21.53 -11.40
C GLU A 130 0.82 -20.94 -10.40
N PRO A 131 -0.38 -20.52 -10.83
CA PRO A 131 -1.41 -20.07 -9.90
C PRO A 131 -1.86 -21.23 -8.99
N ASP A 132 -1.61 -21.12 -7.68
CA ASP A 132 -2.13 -22.07 -6.70
C ASP A 132 -3.66 -22.16 -6.82
N VAL A 133 -4.16 -23.37 -7.11
CA VAL A 133 -5.59 -23.66 -7.22
C VAL A 133 -6.29 -23.54 -5.86
N ILE A 134 -5.54 -23.57 -4.76
CA ILE A 134 -6.04 -23.65 -3.37
C ILE A 134 -6.11 -22.26 -2.69
N MET A 135 -6.67 -21.27 -3.39
CA MET A 135 -7.13 -20.01 -2.77
C MET A 135 -8.63 -19.83 -2.98
N GLU A 136 -9.41 -20.88 -2.74
CA GLU A 136 -10.86 -20.82 -2.63
C GLU A 136 -11.26 -20.96 -1.16
N SER A 137 -11.53 -19.83 -0.50
CA SER A 137 -12.43 -19.66 0.67
C SER A 137 -12.11 -18.35 1.41
N SER A 138 -12.32 -17.23 0.74
CA SER A 138 -12.74 -15.99 1.41
C SER A 138 -13.56 -15.25 0.38
N SER A 139 -14.83 -15.59 0.34
CA SER A 139 -15.90 -14.81 -0.27
C SER A 139 -15.67 -13.32 0.01
N ASN A 140 -15.71 -12.53 -1.06
CA ASN A 140 -16.16 -11.14 -0.95
C ASN A 140 -17.50 -11.14 -0.19
N PRO A 141 -17.71 -10.29 0.81
CA PRO A 141 -18.99 -9.61 0.93
C PRO A 141 -18.87 -8.32 0.11
N GLU A 142 -19.15 -8.42 -1.19
CA GLU A 142 -19.82 -7.30 -1.86
C GLU A 142 -21.31 -7.66 -1.85
N SER A 143 -22.14 -6.63 -1.63
CA SER A 143 -23.61 -6.62 -1.53
C SER A 143 -24.21 -7.04 -0.18
N SER A 144 -24.38 -6.07 0.72
CA SER A 144 -25.67 -5.94 1.39
C SER A 144 -26.60 -5.18 0.46
N ASP A 145 -27.50 -5.93 -0.18
CA ASP A 145 -28.70 -5.41 -0.82
C ASP A 145 -29.53 -4.64 0.21
N VAL A 146 -29.89 -3.40 -0.11
CA VAL A 146 -31.11 -2.77 0.40
C VAL A 146 -31.93 -2.35 -0.80
N ALA A 147 -32.90 -3.20 -1.13
CA ALA A 147 -33.98 -2.87 -2.04
C ALA A 147 -34.91 -1.82 -1.38
N ASN A 148 -35.41 -0.94 -2.24
CA ASN A 148 -36.24 0.23 -1.99
C ASN A 148 -37.38 0.09 -0.96
N SER A 149 -37.56 1.16 -0.18
CA SER A 149 -38.88 1.77 0.02
C SER A 149 -38.71 3.29 0.11
N ASP A 150 -39.43 4.00 -0.75
CA ASP A 150 -39.54 5.46 -0.82
C ASP A 150 -39.97 6.06 0.53
N GLU A 151 -39.22 7.02 1.07
CA GLU A 151 -39.79 8.19 1.72
C GLU A 151 -38.78 9.34 1.81
N SER A 152 -39.21 10.52 1.40
CA SER A 152 -38.44 11.77 1.38
C SER A 152 -37.90 12.15 2.77
N GLY A 153 -36.58 12.22 2.93
CA GLY A 153 -35.94 12.76 4.13
C GLY A 153 -34.58 13.37 3.79
N ALA A 154 -34.47 14.68 3.96
CA ALA A 154 -33.25 15.45 3.69
C ALA A 154 -32.02 14.88 4.40
N PHE A 155 -30.97 14.55 3.65
CA PHE A 155 -29.64 14.23 4.19
C PHE A 155 -29.06 15.47 4.88
N LYS A 156 -29.06 15.48 6.22
CA LYS A 156 -28.24 16.39 7.02
C LYS A 156 -26.88 15.75 7.26
N PRO A 157 -25.75 16.46 7.07
CA PRO A 157 -24.46 15.99 7.52
C PRO A 157 -24.45 15.99 9.06
N VAL A 158 -24.09 14.86 9.65
CA VAL A 158 -23.82 14.77 11.10
C VAL A 158 -22.38 15.26 11.30
N ASP A 159 -22.24 16.52 11.72
CA ASP A 159 -21.06 16.99 12.44
C ASP A 159 -21.07 16.29 13.80
N ASP A 160 -20.21 15.29 13.99
CA ASP A 160 -19.90 14.76 15.31
C ASP A 160 -18.40 14.94 15.55
N ASP A 161 -18.02 16.19 15.85
CA ASP A 161 -16.67 16.61 16.24
C ASP A 161 -16.42 16.29 17.74
N GLN A 162 -16.91 15.13 18.22
CA GLN A 162 -16.61 14.62 19.55
C GLN A 162 -15.60 13.47 19.47
N PRO A 163 -14.43 13.57 20.14
CA PRO A 163 -13.49 12.47 20.21
C PRO A 163 -14.13 11.30 20.93
N MET A 164 -14.28 10.17 20.24
CA MET A 164 -14.79 8.93 20.81
C MET A 164 -13.86 8.48 21.96
N PRO A 165 -14.36 8.33 23.21
CA PRO A 165 -13.54 7.87 24.32
C PRO A 165 -13.12 6.41 24.09
N LEU A 166 -11.88 6.08 24.44
CA LEU A 166 -11.37 4.71 24.40
C LEU A 166 -12.14 3.83 25.39
N THR A 167 -12.44 2.62 24.96
CA THR A 167 -12.92 1.57 25.85
C THR A 167 -11.76 0.94 26.63
N GLN A 168 -12.06 0.36 27.81
CA GLN A 168 -11.08 -0.41 28.57
C GLN A 168 -10.46 -1.57 27.77
N ALA A 169 -11.21 -2.15 26.82
CA ALA A 169 -10.71 -3.19 25.93
C ALA A 169 -9.61 -2.66 24.99
N GLU A 170 -9.83 -1.49 24.37
CA GLU A 170 -8.85 -0.83 23.50
C GLU A 170 -7.58 -0.45 24.27
N LEU A 171 -7.72 0.02 25.51
CA LEU A 171 -6.57 0.29 26.38
C LEU A 171 -5.75 -0.97 26.68
N ASN A 172 -6.41 -2.11 26.92
CA ASN A 172 -5.73 -3.39 27.15
C ASN A 172 -5.01 -3.87 25.88
N TYR A 173 -5.61 -3.67 24.70
CA TYR A 173 -4.95 -3.97 23.43
C TYR A 173 -3.72 -3.09 23.19
N LEU A 174 -3.81 -1.79 23.43
CA LEU A 174 -2.67 -0.86 23.29
C LEU A 174 -1.52 -1.21 24.24
N THR A 175 -1.84 -1.57 25.47
CA THR A 175 -0.84 -1.99 26.47
C THR A 175 -0.04 -3.20 25.98
N ARG A 176 -0.73 -4.16 25.34
CA ARG A 176 -0.12 -5.35 24.77
C ARG A 176 0.67 -5.05 23.49
N ASP A 177 0.12 -4.25 22.57
CA ASP A 177 0.73 -3.94 21.28
C ASP A 177 2.03 -3.13 21.44
N LEU A 178 2.06 -2.25 22.45
CA LEU A 178 3.21 -1.44 22.80
C LEU A 178 4.21 -2.15 23.73
N ASN A 179 3.95 -3.40 24.15
CA ASN A 179 4.74 -4.16 25.13
C ASN A 179 5.11 -3.34 26.38
N LEU A 180 4.14 -2.64 26.95
CA LEU A 180 4.36 -1.78 28.10
C LEU A 180 4.68 -2.61 29.35
N SER A 181 5.65 -2.14 30.15
CA SER A 181 5.83 -2.59 31.54
C SER A 181 4.59 -2.26 32.38
N LYS A 182 4.41 -2.95 33.51
CA LYS A 182 3.26 -2.76 34.41
C LYS A 182 3.14 -1.31 34.88
N GLU A 183 4.27 -0.68 35.20
CA GLU A 183 4.35 0.69 35.67
C GLU A 183 3.97 1.68 34.56
N SER A 184 4.45 1.46 33.32
CA SER A 184 4.09 2.29 32.17
C SER A 184 2.63 2.13 31.73
N ALA A 185 2.07 0.93 31.87
CA ALA A 185 0.66 0.66 31.58
C ALA A 185 -0.27 1.36 32.58
N GLN A 186 0.09 1.34 33.87
CA GLN A 186 -0.62 2.05 34.92
C GLN A 186 -0.55 3.58 34.72
N LEU A 187 0.61 4.12 34.35
CA LEU A 187 0.76 5.53 34.03
C LEU A 187 -0.10 5.93 32.83
N LEU A 188 -0.13 5.11 31.77
CA LEU A 188 -0.98 5.34 30.60
C LEU A 188 -2.46 5.34 30.98
N GLY A 189 -2.93 4.35 31.74
CA GLY A 189 -4.31 4.29 32.22
C GLY A 189 -4.70 5.50 33.07
N SER A 190 -3.81 5.92 33.99
CA SER A 190 -4.02 7.12 34.81
C SER A 190 -4.14 8.40 33.97
N ARG A 191 -3.30 8.55 32.94
CA ARG A 191 -3.32 9.73 32.04
C ARG A 191 -4.55 9.77 31.13
N ILE A 192 -5.04 8.62 30.67
CA ILE A 192 -6.22 8.57 29.82
C ILE A 192 -7.48 8.83 30.66
N HIS A 193 -7.51 8.33 31.91
CA HIS A 193 -8.61 8.60 32.84
C HIS A 193 -8.64 10.07 33.29
N GLU A 194 -7.47 10.69 33.50
CA GLU A 194 -7.35 12.14 33.82
C GLU A 194 -7.93 13.02 32.71
N LYS A 195 -7.92 12.55 31.45
CA LYS A 195 -8.38 13.31 30.29
C LYS A 195 -9.80 12.95 29.82
N GLU A 196 -10.55 12.20 30.62
CA GLU A 196 -11.91 11.71 30.30
C GLU A 196 -11.99 10.93 28.97
N PHE A 197 -10.88 10.36 28.51
CA PHE A 197 -10.81 9.57 27.28
C PHE A 197 -11.03 8.08 27.53
N LEU A 198 -11.52 7.67 28.71
CA LEU A 198 -11.88 6.29 29.03
C LEU A 198 -13.39 6.20 29.28
N ARG A 199 -14.04 5.24 28.60
CA ARG A 199 -15.45 4.88 28.75
C ARG A 199 -15.63 3.60 29.57
#